data_AF-A0A520JD36-F1
#
_entry.id   AF-A0A520JD36-F1
#
_cell.length_a   1.000
_cell.length_b   1.000
_cell.length_c   1.000
_cell.angle_alpha   90.00
_cell.angle_beta   90.00
_cell.angle_gamma   90.00
#
_symmetry.space_group_name_H-M   'P 1'
#
loop_
_entity.id
_entity.type
_entity.pdbx_description
1 polymer ?
#
loop_
_entity_poly.entity_id
_entity_poly.type
_entity_poly.pdbx_seq_one_letter_code
_entity_poly.pdbx_strand_id
1 'polypeptide(L)'
;MYASHATRPHDSIARIEAFAVRPRWLFVRIETAQGAVGWGEATLEGHVESVMGAIDAARDRLIGQDPDRIEDAWQLLYRLGFYRGGPVLMSAISGIDQALWDIKGRKLGVPVH
;
A
#
# COMPACT_ATOMS: atom_id res chain seq x y z
N MET A 1 30.31 9.56 15.33
CA MET A 1 29.65 8.71 16.35
C MET A 1 28.18 9.08 16.34
N TYR A 2 27.41 8.56 15.37
CA TYR A 2 25.99 8.90 15.25
C TYR A 2 25.19 8.03 16.20
N ALA A 3 24.40 8.68 17.05
CA ALA A 3 23.46 8.02 17.94
C ALA A 3 22.53 7.12 17.11
N SER A 4 22.60 5.81 17.36
CA SER A 4 21.61 4.86 16.88
C SER A 4 20.25 5.32 17.40
N HIS A 5 19.44 5.90 16.53
CA HIS A 5 18.05 6.20 16.87
C HIS A 5 17.39 4.85 17.12
N ALA A 6 17.06 4.57 18.39
CA ALA A 6 16.27 3.41 18.74
C ALA A 6 14.92 3.53 18.00
N THR A 7 14.71 2.67 17.01
CA THR A 7 13.45 2.59 16.27
C THR A 7 12.35 2.33 17.29
N ARG A 8 11.37 3.24 17.40
CA ARG A 8 10.20 3.02 18.26
C ARG A 8 9.50 1.74 17.79
N PRO A 9 8.99 0.91 18.72
CA PRO A 9 8.17 -0.22 18.32
C PRO A 9 6.98 0.30 17.50
N HIS A 10 6.82 -0.23 16.30
CA HIS A 10 5.75 0.10 15.37
C HIS A 10 5.07 -1.19 14.90
N ASP A 11 3.83 -1.05 14.47
CA ASP A 11 3.16 -2.06 13.66
C ASP A 11 3.89 -2.21 12.32
N SER A 12 3.77 -3.34 11.64
CA SER A 12 4.45 -3.55 10.36
C SER A 12 3.54 -4.20 9.34
N ILE A 13 3.67 -3.83 8.08
CA ILE A 13 2.94 -4.47 6.98
C ILE A 13 3.44 -5.91 6.84
N ALA A 14 2.56 -6.88 7.06
CA ALA A 14 2.88 -8.31 7.03
C ALA A 14 2.49 -8.97 5.70
N ARG A 15 1.43 -8.48 5.06
CA ARG A 15 0.88 -9.05 3.82
C ARG A 15 0.27 -7.97 2.95
N ILE A 16 0.45 -8.11 1.63
CA ILE A 16 -0.25 -7.34 0.62
C ILE A 16 -0.80 -8.36 -0.38
N GLU A 17 -2.08 -8.27 -0.72
CA GLU A 17 -2.75 -9.18 -1.64
C GLU A 17 -3.62 -8.39 -2.61
N ALA A 18 -3.63 -8.80 -3.88
CA ALA A 18 -4.47 -8.21 -4.91
C ALA A 18 -5.51 -9.24 -5.39
N PHE A 19 -6.76 -8.82 -5.51
CA PHE A 19 -7.89 -9.67 -5.88
C PHE A 19 -8.53 -9.14 -7.15
N ALA A 20 -8.36 -9.86 -8.25
CA ALA A 20 -9.12 -9.63 -9.47
C ALA A 20 -10.54 -10.17 -9.29
N VAL A 21 -11.53 -9.27 -9.32
CA VAL A 21 -12.95 -9.60 -9.10
C VAL A 21 -13.76 -9.25 -10.34
N ARG A 22 -14.54 -10.21 -10.83
CA ARG A 22 -15.42 -9.99 -11.99
C ARG A 22 -16.44 -8.86 -11.70
N PRO A 23 -16.79 -8.02 -12.68
CA PRO A 23 -16.39 -8.13 -14.09
C PRO A 23 -15.02 -7.51 -14.41
N ARG A 24 -14.51 -6.57 -13.61
CA ARG A 24 -13.28 -5.81 -13.93
C ARG A 24 -12.59 -5.14 -12.74
N TRP A 25 -12.99 -5.45 -11.51
CA TRP A 25 -12.47 -4.80 -10.32
C TRP A 25 -11.13 -5.40 -9.90
N LEU A 26 -10.28 -4.57 -9.31
CA LEU A 26 -9.05 -5.01 -8.66
C LEU A 26 -8.99 -4.41 -7.25
N PHE A 27 -9.16 -5.26 -6.24
CA PHE A 27 -9.01 -4.85 -4.84
C PHE A 27 -7.62 -5.16 -4.32
N VAL A 28 -7.13 -4.29 -3.43
CA VAL A 28 -5.89 -4.47 -2.68
C VAL A 28 -6.25 -4.62 -1.20
N ARG A 29 -5.71 -5.65 -0.57
CA ARG A 29 -5.80 -5.89 0.87
C ARG A 29 -4.41 -5.77 1.48
N ILE A 30 -4.30 -4.99 2.54
CA ILE A 30 -3.07 -4.92 3.35
C ILE A 30 -3.40 -5.44 4.75
N GLU A 31 -2.56 -6.34 5.27
CA GLU A 31 -2.65 -6.88 6.62
C GLU A 31 -1.36 -6.55 7.37
N THR A 32 -1.52 -6.08 8.61
CA THR A 32 -0.40 -5.74 9.48
C THR A 32 -0.08 -6.90 10.43
N ALA A 33 1.12 -6.92 11.01
CA ALA A 33 1.56 -7.97 11.93
C ALA A 33 0.72 -7.99 13.22
N GLN A 34 0.05 -6.89 13.54
CA GLN A 34 -0.87 -6.75 14.66
C GLN A 34 -2.32 -7.10 14.28
N GLY A 35 -2.55 -7.56 13.05
CA GLY A 35 -3.85 -8.05 12.58
C GLY A 35 -4.80 -6.96 12.06
N ALA A 36 -4.35 -5.70 11.94
CA ALA A 36 -5.16 -4.68 11.28
C ALA A 36 -5.23 -4.98 9.78
N VAL A 37 -6.38 -4.71 9.17
CA VAL A 37 -6.64 -4.94 7.75
C VAL A 37 -7.23 -3.68 7.14
N GLY A 38 -6.71 -3.28 5.99
CA GLY A 38 -7.32 -2.23 5.17
C GLY A 38 -7.48 -2.64 3.73
N TRP A 39 -8.43 -1.98 3.08
CA TRP A 39 -8.83 -2.23 1.71
C TRP A 39 -8.69 -0.98 0.84
N GLY A 40 -8.25 -1.20 -0.39
CA GLY A 40 -8.25 -0.19 -1.44
C GLY A 40 -8.62 -0.80 -2.79
N GLU A 41 -8.87 0.05 -3.76
CA GLU A 41 -9.23 -0.30 -5.12
C GLU A 41 -8.18 0.24 -6.09
N ALA A 42 -7.62 -0.65 -6.91
CA ALA A 42 -6.58 -0.35 -7.90
C ALA A 42 -7.07 -0.59 -9.34
N THR A 43 -8.39 -0.51 -9.58
CA THR A 43 -8.96 -0.81 -10.89
C THR A 43 -8.34 0.08 -11.99
N LEU A 44 -7.82 -0.58 -13.03
CA LEU A 44 -7.51 0.02 -14.32
C LEU A 44 -8.13 -0.86 -15.39
N GLU A 45 -9.25 -0.41 -15.94
CA GLU A 45 -10.06 -1.23 -16.84
C GLU A 45 -9.23 -1.70 -18.06
N GLY A 46 -9.27 -3.01 -18.35
CA GLY A 46 -8.52 -3.62 -19.44
C GLY A 46 -7.03 -3.88 -19.16
N HIS A 47 -6.53 -3.58 -17.96
CA HIS A 47 -5.10 -3.66 -17.63
C HIS A 47 -4.83 -4.30 -16.24
N VAL A 48 -5.70 -5.21 -15.79
CA VAL A 48 -5.63 -5.81 -14.45
C VAL A 48 -4.28 -6.49 -14.19
N GLU A 49 -3.77 -7.25 -15.15
CA GLU A 49 -2.51 -7.99 -15.03
C GLU A 49 -1.31 -7.04 -14.87
N SER A 50 -1.31 -5.93 -15.61
CA SER A 50 -0.28 -4.89 -15.50
C SER A 50 -0.28 -4.25 -14.11
N VAL A 51 -1.46 -3.96 -13.55
CA VAL A 51 -1.56 -3.37 -12.20
C VAL A 51 -1.19 -4.39 -11.13
N MET A 52 -1.60 -5.65 -11.25
CA MET A 52 -1.18 -6.72 -10.33
C MET A 52 0.34 -6.86 -10.29
N GLY A 53 1.01 -6.86 -11.45
CA GLY A 53 2.47 -6.89 -11.52
C GLY A 53 3.12 -5.66 -10.85
N ALA A 54 2.51 -4.48 -10.98
CA ALA A 54 2.98 -3.28 -10.29
C ALA A 54 2.79 -3.36 -8.76
N ILE A 55 1.68 -3.93 -8.28
CA ILE A 55 1.44 -4.18 -6.85
C ILE A 55 2.46 -5.18 -6.29
N ASP A 56 2.75 -6.26 -7.01
CA ASP A 56 3.75 -7.23 -6.59
C ASP A 56 5.16 -6.62 -6.53
N ALA A 57 5.54 -5.77 -7.49
CA ALA A 57 6.80 -5.03 -7.43
C ALA A 57 6.85 -4.01 -6.27
N ALA A 58 5.70 -3.44 -5.90
CA ALA A 58 5.58 -2.55 -4.74
C ALA A 58 5.69 -3.31 -3.41
N ARG A 59 5.20 -4.55 -3.35
CA ARG A 59 5.17 -5.40 -2.15
C ARG A 59 6.53 -5.51 -1.48
N ASP A 60 7.58 -5.82 -2.23
CA ASP A 60 8.94 -6.03 -1.72
C ASP A 60 9.50 -4.81 -0.96
N ARG A 61 8.99 -3.62 -1.27
CA ARG A 61 9.42 -2.36 -0.64
C ARG A 61 8.62 -2.00 0.60
N LEU A 62 7.41 -2.55 0.74
CA LEU A 62 6.45 -2.18 1.78
C LEU A 62 6.37 -3.19 2.91
N ILE A 63 6.65 -4.47 2.66
CA ILE A 63 6.67 -5.48 3.73
C ILE A 63 7.67 -5.07 4.82
N GLY A 64 7.24 -5.13 6.08
CA GLY A 64 8.02 -4.71 7.24
C GLY A 64 8.02 -3.21 7.51
N GLN A 65 7.46 -2.37 6.62
CA GLN A 65 7.34 -0.93 6.86
C GLN A 65 6.19 -0.62 7.82
N ASP A 66 6.29 0.53 8.49
CA ASP A 66 5.23 1.08 9.33
C ASP A 66 4.02 1.52 8.49
N PRO A 67 2.82 0.92 8.69
CA PRO A 67 1.62 1.31 7.94
C PRO A 67 1.17 2.75 8.24
N ASP A 68 1.61 3.38 9.34
CA ASP A 68 1.24 4.76 9.67
C ASP A 68 2.04 5.81 8.89
N ARG A 69 3.15 5.41 8.25
CA ARG A 69 4.04 6.24 7.41
C ARG A 69 3.55 6.31 5.96
N ILE A 70 2.27 6.66 5.78
CA ILE A 70 1.58 6.65 4.48
C ILE A 70 2.27 7.53 3.44
N GLU A 71 2.65 8.76 3.80
CA GLU A 71 3.36 9.66 2.88
C GLU A 71 4.72 9.10 2.45
N ASP A 72 5.45 8.46 3.36
CA ASP A 72 6.74 7.84 3.01
C ASP A 72 6.54 6.66 2.06
N ALA A 73 5.52 5.82 2.30
CA ALA A 73 5.15 4.76 1.37
C ALA A 73 4.76 5.33 0.00
N TRP A 74 3.96 6.40 -0.04
CA TRP A 74 3.57 7.06 -1.28
C TRP A 74 4.78 7.60 -2.04
N GLN A 75 5.67 8.34 -1.38
CA GLN A 75 6.88 8.90 -2.00
C GLN A 75 7.85 7.79 -2.44
N LEU A 76 7.96 6.72 -1.65
CA LEU A 76 8.77 5.54 -1.97
C LEU A 76 8.32 4.95 -3.30
N LEU A 77 7.02 4.65 -3.45
CA LEU A 77 6.48 4.06 -4.65
C LEU A 77 6.50 5.00 -5.85
N TYR A 78 6.22 6.29 -5.65
CA TYR A 78 6.17 7.27 -6.73
C TYR A 78 7.56 7.63 -7.28
N ARG A 79 8.60 7.65 -6.43
CA ARG A 79 9.93 8.18 -6.81
C ARG A 79 11.03 7.14 -6.96
N LEU A 80 11.01 5.98 -6.29
CA LEU A 80 12.14 5.04 -6.35
C LEU A 80 12.23 4.24 -7.66
N GLY A 81 11.17 4.19 -8.46
CA GLY A 81 11.18 3.53 -9.77
C GLY A 81 11.95 4.27 -10.87
N PHE A 82 12.59 5.40 -10.54
CA PHE A 82 13.22 6.36 -11.46
C PHE A 82 12.20 7.08 -12.35
N TYR A 83 11.52 6.36 -13.23
CA TYR A 83 10.40 6.86 -14.02
C TYR A 83 9.13 6.90 -13.19
N ARG A 84 8.35 7.98 -13.34
CA ARG A 84 7.26 8.30 -12.42
C ARG A 84 5.90 8.17 -13.08
N GLY A 85 4.96 7.59 -12.35
CA GLY A 85 3.55 7.60 -12.66
C GLY A 85 3.15 6.80 -13.91
N GLY A 86 2.22 7.34 -14.69
CA GLY A 86 1.50 6.58 -15.70
C GLY A 86 0.34 5.77 -15.10
N PRO A 87 -0.60 5.31 -15.93
CA PRO A 87 -1.87 4.76 -15.46
C PRO A 87 -1.66 3.51 -14.58
N VAL A 88 -0.76 2.62 -14.97
CA VAL A 88 -0.51 1.36 -14.23
C VAL A 88 0.07 1.63 -12.84
N LEU A 89 1.15 2.42 -12.75
CA LEU A 89 1.81 2.68 -11.46
C LEU A 89 0.91 3.51 -10.55
N MET A 90 0.20 4.51 -11.10
CA MET A 90 -0.69 5.35 -10.28
C MET A 90 -1.91 4.57 -9.78
N SER A 91 -2.47 3.64 -10.56
CA SER A 91 -3.54 2.75 -10.08
C SER A 91 -3.06 1.85 -8.95
N ALA A 92 -1.85 1.26 -9.07
CA ALA A 92 -1.27 0.45 -7.99
C ALA A 92 -1.03 1.27 -6.71
N ILE A 93 -0.42 2.45 -6.85
CA ILE A 93 -0.16 3.37 -5.72
C ILE A 93 -1.49 3.78 -5.05
N SER A 94 -2.52 4.12 -5.84
CA SER A 94 -3.83 4.51 -5.31
C SER A 94 -4.47 3.42 -4.47
N GLY A 95 -4.48 2.17 -4.93
CA GLY A 95 -5.07 1.06 -4.17
C GLY A 95 -4.30 0.78 -2.87
N ILE A 96 -2.98 0.92 -2.88
CA ILE A 96 -2.16 0.79 -1.67
C ILE A 96 -2.43 1.96 -0.70
N ASP A 97 -2.45 3.21 -1.18
CA ASP A 97 -2.69 4.40 -0.37
C ASP A 97 -4.06 4.35 0.33
N GLN A 98 -5.11 3.97 -0.40
CA GLN A 98 -6.44 3.76 0.16
C GLN A 98 -6.44 2.70 1.27
N ALA A 99 -5.77 1.56 1.06
CA ALA A 99 -5.69 0.49 2.06
C ALA A 99 -4.94 0.95 3.33
N LEU A 100 -3.89 1.76 3.18
CA LEU A 100 -3.16 2.33 4.33
C LEU A 100 -4.00 3.35 5.10
N TRP A 101 -4.77 4.19 4.39
CA TRP A 101 -5.73 5.10 5.04
C TRP A 101 -6.87 4.37 5.74
N ASP A 102 -7.40 3.29 5.16
CA ASP A 102 -8.40 2.43 5.81
C ASP A 102 -7.83 1.79 7.10
N ILE A 103 -6.59 1.29 7.07
CA ILE A 103 -5.89 0.81 8.29
C ILE A 103 -5.82 1.92 9.35
N LYS A 104 -5.36 3.13 8.96
CA LYS A 104 -5.19 4.24 9.91
C LYS A 104 -6.52 4.65 10.53
N GLY A 105 -7.58 4.80 9.74
CA GLY A 105 -8.93 5.13 10.24
C GLY A 105 -9.43 4.08 11.24
N ARG A 106 -9.28 2.78 10.91
CA ARG A 106 -9.67 1.68 11.80
C ARG A 106 -8.87 1.65 13.10
N LYS A 107 -7.54 1.82 13.03
CA LYS A 107 -6.66 1.88 14.21
C LYS A 107 -7.03 3.03 15.15
N LEU A 108 -7.42 4.17 14.58
CA LEU A 108 -7.81 5.35 15.34
C LEU A 108 -9.29 5.36 15.75
N GLY A 109 -10.11 4.45 15.21
CA GLY A 109 -11.54 4.39 15.49
C GLY A 109 -12.33 5.56 14.90
N VAL A 110 -11.86 6.16 13.80
CA VAL A 110 -12.49 7.34 13.16
C VAL A 110 -12.64 7.15 11.66
N PRO A 111 -13.60 7.87 11.02
CA PRO A 111 -13.61 8.03 9.57
C PRO A 111 -12.34 8.73 9.08
N VAL A 112 -12.06 8.62 7.78
CA VAL A 112 -10.88 9.24 7.15
C VAL A 112 -11.03 10.77 6.95
N HIS A 113 -12.26 11.31 6.98
CA HIS A 113 -12.57 12.73 6.71
C HIS A 113 -12.64 13.60 7.97
#